data_AF-A0AAN3T9T5-F1
#
_entry.id   AF-A0AAN3T9T5-F1
#
_cell.length_a   1.000
_cell.length_b   1.000
_cell.length_c   1.000
_cell.angle_alpha   90.00
_cell.angle_beta   90.00
_cell.angle_gamma   90.00
#
_symmetry.space_group_name_H-M   'P 1'
#
loop_
_entity.id
_entity.type
_entity.pdbx_description
1 polymer ?
#
loop_
_entity_poly.entity_id
_entity_poly.type
_entity_poly.pdbx_seq_one_letter_code
_entity_poly.pdbx_strand_id
1 'polypeptide(L)' 'PQPSGCLLESQGSLCPICRQRITHETGWNVHHKVKKVMGGGEELSNLVLLHPNCHRQLHSCEAGSLKKGL' A
#
# COMPACT_ATOMS: atom_id res chain seq x y z
N PRO A 1 7.46 13.78 -10.08
CA PRO A 1 8.13 12.72 -9.29
C PRO A 1 7.20 12.23 -8.18
N GLN A 2 6.63 11.03 -8.36
CA GLN A 2 5.84 10.37 -7.31
C GLN A 2 6.74 10.18 -6.07
N PRO A 3 6.23 10.31 -4.83
CA PRO A 3 7.02 10.27 -3.59
C PRO A 3 7.58 8.87 -3.25
N SER A 4 7.73 8.01 -4.26
CA SER A 4 8.08 6.60 -4.15
C SER A 4 9.36 6.33 -3.36
N GLY A 5 10.39 7.17 -3.50
CA GLY A 5 11.66 6.96 -2.83
C GLY A 5 11.57 7.09 -1.31
N CYS A 6 11.09 8.23 -0.82
CA CYS A 6 11.03 8.51 0.62
C CYS A 6 10.06 7.57 1.37
N LEU A 7 8.95 7.18 0.73
CA LEU A 7 8.00 6.21 1.29
C LEU A 7 8.61 4.80 1.42
N LEU A 8 9.38 4.38 0.42
CA LEU A 8 10.01 3.07 0.40
C LEU A 8 11.02 2.96 1.54
N GLU A 9 11.85 3.99 1.72
CA GLU A 9 12.80 4.07 2.84
C GLU A 9 12.08 4.10 4.19
N SER A 10 11.03 4.92 4.31
CA SER A 10 10.23 5.04 5.55
C SER A 10 9.55 3.73 5.95
N GLN A 11 9.22 2.86 4.98
CA GLN A 11 8.61 1.55 5.23
C GLN A 11 9.64 0.40 5.27
N GLY A 12 10.93 0.70 5.18
CA GLY A 12 11.99 -0.32 5.18
C GLY A 12 12.01 -1.20 3.93
N SER A 13 11.46 -0.68 2.82
CA SER A 13 11.32 -1.38 1.55
C SER A 13 10.55 -2.70 1.65
N LEU A 14 9.68 -2.87 2.64
CA LEU A 14 8.98 -4.13 2.89
C LEU A 14 7.49 -4.01 2.56
N CYS A 15 6.98 -4.91 1.74
CA CYS A 15 5.55 -4.98 1.47
C CYS A 15 4.80 -5.52 2.70
N PRO A 16 3.84 -4.80 3.30
CA PRO A 16 3.10 -5.27 4.47
C PRO A 16 2.17 -6.46 4.20
N ILE A 17 1.86 -6.76 2.94
CA ILE A 17 0.97 -7.88 2.56
C ILE A 17 1.73 -9.20 2.54
N CYS A 18 2.83 -9.26 1.76
CA CYS A 18 3.62 -10.49 1.61
C CYS A 18 4.89 -10.51 2.47
N ARG A 19 5.19 -9.42 3.20
CA ARG A 19 6.42 -9.22 3.99
C ARG A 19 7.70 -9.34 3.16
N GLN A 20 7.63 -9.21 1.83
CA GLN A 20 8.78 -9.29 0.92
C GLN A 20 9.32 -7.90 0.60
N ARG A 21 10.61 -7.82 0.24
CA ARG A 21 11.19 -6.55 -0.20
C ARG A 21 10.57 -6.09 -1.52
N ILE A 22 10.31 -4.80 -1.58
CA ILE A 22 9.92 -4.08 -2.78
C ILE A 22 11.20 -3.58 -3.44
N THR A 23 11.46 -4.07 -4.64
CA THR A 23 12.60 -3.67 -5.47
C THR A 23 12.11 -3.04 -6.77
N HIS A 24 13.02 -2.32 -7.46
CA HIS A 24 12.75 -1.79 -8.80
C HIS A 24 12.28 -2.88 -9.79
N GLU A 25 12.80 -4.10 -9.68
CA GLU A 25 12.39 -5.23 -10.54
C GLU A 25 10.94 -5.65 -10.27
N THR A 26 10.54 -5.74 -9.00
CA THR A 26 9.16 -6.12 -8.65
C THR A 26 8.15 -4.99 -8.90
N GLY A 27 8.62 -3.75 -8.90
CA GLY A 27 7.79 -2.55 -8.93
C GLY A 27 6.89 -2.40 -7.70
N TRP A 28 6.23 -1.24 -7.60
CA TRP A 28 5.31 -0.94 -6.51
C TRP A 28 4.20 -0.01 -6.96
N ASN A 29 3.09 -0.06 -6.22
CA ASN A 29 1.97 0.85 -6.31
C ASN A 29 1.73 1.52 -4.96
N VAL A 30 1.39 2.81 -5.01
CA VAL A 30 0.99 3.57 -3.83
C VAL A 30 -0.48 3.29 -3.55
N HIS A 31 -0.75 2.79 -2.35
CA HIS A 31 -2.10 2.62 -1.83
C HIS A 31 -2.39 3.68 -0.76
N HIS A 32 -3.57 4.28 -0.83
CA HIS A 32 -4.06 5.19 0.20
C HIS A 32 -4.85 4.36 1.21
N LYS A 33 -4.34 4.25 2.45
CA LYS A 33 -5.03 3.53 3.53
C LYS A 33 -6.39 4.17 3.82
N VAL A 34 -6.42 5.51 3.87
CA VAL A 34 -7.63 6.30 3.95
C VAL A 34 -7.86 6.95 2.59
N LYS A 35 -9.01 6.65 1.97
CA LYS A 35 -9.41 7.25 0.69
C LYS A 35 -9.59 8.76 0.86
N LYS A 36 -9.21 9.55 -0.16
CA LYS A 36 -9.41 11.00 -0.17
C LYS A 36 -10.85 11.41 0.14
N VAL A 37 -11.83 10.65 -0.37
CA VAL A 37 -13.26 10.86 -0.13
C VAL A 37 -13.69 10.70 1.32
N MET A 38 -12.90 10.01 2.16
CA MET A 38 -13.13 9.87 3.60
C MET A 38 -12.26 10.81 4.43
N GLY A 39 -11.66 11.84 3.82
CA GLY A 39 -10.75 12.78 4.49
C GLY A 39 -9.30 12.30 4.54
N GLY A 40 -8.92 11.28 3.76
CA GLY A 40 -7.54 10.82 3.69
C GLY A 40 -6.62 11.80 2.97
N GLY A 41 -5.62 12.33 3.68
CA GLY A 41 -4.60 13.21 3.12
C GLY A 41 -3.55 12.46 2.27
N GLU A 42 -2.65 13.23 1.66
CA GLU A 42 -1.51 12.70 0.88
C GLU A 42 -0.25 12.52 1.74
N GLU A 43 -0.42 12.52 3.05
CA GLU A 43 0.67 12.30 4.01
C GLU A 43 1.27 10.92 3.83
N LEU A 44 2.60 10.82 3.97
CA LEU A 44 3.34 9.56 3.84
C LEU A 44 2.79 8.50 4.83
N SER A 45 2.30 8.94 5.99
CA SER A 45 1.65 8.09 7.00
C SER A 45 0.34 7.45 6.50
N ASN A 46 -0.37 8.09 5.58
CA ASN A 46 -1.59 7.59 4.94
C ASN A 46 -1.31 6.78 3.66
N LEU A 47 -0.09 6.90 3.13
CA LEU A 47 0.36 6.16 1.95
C LEU A 47 1.08 4.89 2.36
N VAL A 48 0.97 3.84 1.53
CA VAL A 48 1.69 2.57 1.72
C VAL A 48 2.10 2.03 0.37
N LEU A 49 3.31 1.48 0.28
CA LEU A 49 3.79 0.86 -0.95
C LEU A 49 3.49 -0.63 -0.91
N LEU A 50 2.82 -1.10 -1.95
CA LEU A 50 2.47 -2.50 -2.13
C LEU A 50 3.00 -2.97 -3.48
N HIS A 51 3.38 -4.24 -3.59
CA HIS A 51 3.60 -4.82 -4.92
C HIS A 51 2.33 -4.70 -5.76
N PRO A 52 2.42 -4.50 -7.09
CA PRO A 52 1.25 -4.35 -7.94
C PRO A 52 0.29 -5.55 -7.84
N ASN A 53 0.84 -6.75 -7.66
CA ASN A 53 0.05 -7.96 -7.43
C ASN A 53 -0.62 -7.95 -6.03
N CYS A 54 0.11 -7.61 -4.97
CA CYS A 54 -0.43 -7.49 -3.62
C CYS A 54 -1.50 -6.38 -3.51
N HIS A 55 -1.30 -5.27 -4.22
CA HIS A 55 -2.26 -4.18 -4.32
C HIS A 55 -3.57 -4.65 -4.94
N ARG A 56 -3.50 -5.38 -6.06
CA ARG A 56 -4.69 -5.97 -6.69
C ARG A 56 -5.37 -6.98 -5.77
N GLN A 57 -4.60 -7.84 -5.10
CA GLN A 57 -5.15 -8.81 -4.14
C GLN A 57 -5.84 -8.11 -2.98
N LEU A 58 -5.26 -7.03 -2.46
CA LEU A 58 -5.87 -6.24 -1.38
C LEU A 58 -7.19 -5.60 -1.83
N HIS A 59 -7.24 -4.95 -2.99
CA HIS A 59 -8.50 -4.41 -3.52
C HIS A 59 -9.54 -5.50 -3.80
N SER A 60 -9.09 -6.66 -4.30
CA SER A 60 -9.95 -7.83 -4.51
C SER A 60 -10.47 -8.41 -3.19
N CYS A 61 -9.65 -8.38 -2.13
CA CYS A 61 -10.00 -8.87 -0.81
C CYS A 61 -10.89 -7.88 -0.06
N GLU A 62 -10.61 -6.57 -0.12
CA GLU A 62 -11.47 -5.52 0.45
C GLU A 62 -12.83 -5.47 -0.21
N ALA A 63 -12.91 -5.71 -1.53
CA ALA A 63 -14.18 -5.85 -2.23
C ALA A 63 -14.99 -7.09 -1.79
N GLY A 64 -14.35 -8.08 -1.15
CA GLY A 64 -14.98 -9.34 -0.74
C GLY A 64 -14.93 -9.66 0.76
N SER A 65 -14.30 -8.84 1.61
CA SER A 65 -14.09 -9.12 3.04
C SER A 65 -14.73 -8.06 3.93
N LEU A 66 -16.04 -8.20 4.13
CA LEU A 66 -16.63 -7.94 5.44
C LEU A 66 -16.13 -9.04 6.40
N LYS A 67 -14.93 -8.87 6.96
CA LYS A 67 -14.57 -9.57 8.20
C LYS A 67 -13.76 -8.65 9.10
N LYS A 68 -14.49 -7.73 9.75
CA LYS A 68 -14.06 -7.16 11.03
C LYS A 68 -14.63 -8.05 12.13
N GLY A 69 -13.74 -8.60 12.94
CA GLY A 69 -14.02 -9.02 14.32
C GLY A 69 -14.71 -10.37 14.49
N LEU A 70 -13.92 -11.38 14.84
CA LEU A 70 -14.24 -12.23 15.98
C LEU A 70 -13.08 -12.09 16.98
#